data_AF-A0A2K6GIL1-F1
#
_entry.id   AF-A0A2K6GIL1-F1
#
_cell.length_a   1.000
_cell.length_b   1.000
_cell.length_c   1.000
_cell.angle_alpha   90.00
_cell.angle_beta   90.00
_cell.angle_gamma   90.00
#
_symmetry.space_group_name_H-M   'P 1'
#
loop_
_entity.id
_entity.type
_entity.pdbx_description
1 polymer ?
#
loop_
_entity_poly.entity_id
_entity_poly.type
_entity_poly.pdbx_seq_one_letter_code
_entity_poly.pdbx_strand_id
1 'polypeptide(L)'
;GQARGGSLWLRARPTSSNVTERKPGTSEDFFDKLTVEQEFMSGIDTDKVNNYIEDCIAQKHPLIKVLRLVCLQSVCNSGLKQKVLDYYKREILQVRGSVFALKSKSNDFGLPKRPQSGGSKSLYPQNPTDISYVYSGYAPLSVRLAQLLSRPGWRSIEEVLRILPGPHFEERQPLPTGLQKKRQPGENRVTLIFFLGGVTFAEIAALRFLSQLEDGGTEYVIATTKLMNGTSWIEALMEKPF
;
A
#
# COMPACT_ATOMS: atom_id res chain seq x y z
N GLY A 1 2.05 48.55 -37.58
CA GLY A 1 2.33 47.13 -37.33
C GLY A 1 2.97 46.97 -35.98
N GLN A 2 2.95 45.74 -35.47
CA GLN A 2 3.64 45.25 -34.25
C GLN A 2 2.95 45.53 -32.91
N ALA A 3 2.93 44.63 -31.93
CA ALA A 3 2.55 43.22 -31.84
C ALA A 3 2.30 42.98 -30.35
N ARG A 4 1.32 42.15 -30.01
CA ARG A 4 0.91 41.78 -28.64
C ARG A 4 2.04 41.08 -27.87
N GLY A 5 2.17 41.36 -26.58
CA GLY A 5 2.98 40.57 -25.65
C GLY A 5 2.34 40.59 -24.26
N GLY A 6 1.33 39.75 -24.05
CA GLY A 6 0.67 39.58 -22.76
C GLY A 6 1.56 38.81 -21.80
N SER A 7 1.85 39.42 -20.65
CA SER A 7 2.49 38.75 -19.51
C SER A 7 1.52 37.73 -18.93
N LEU A 8 1.74 36.46 -19.28
CA LEU A 8 0.97 35.32 -18.80
C LEU A 8 1.29 35.07 -17.32
N TRP A 9 0.26 35.21 -16.49
CA TRP A 9 0.26 34.87 -15.07
C TRP A 9 0.70 33.41 -14.84
N LEU A 10 1.91 33.21 -14.34
CA LEU A 10 2.33 31.94 -13.73
C LEU A 10 1.63 31.81 -12.38
N ARG A 11 0.47 31.15 -12.40
CA ARG A 11 -0.35 30.83 -11.24
C ARG A 11 0.46 29.96 -10.27
N ALA A 12 0.46 30.37 -9.01
CA ALA A 12 1.18 29.83 -7.87
C ALA A 12 1.21 28.29 -7.80
N ARG A 13 2.40 27.71 -7.57
CA ARG A 13 2.51 26.39 -6.93
C ARG A 13 1.97 26.52 -5.50
N PRO A 14 1.13 25.60 -5.01
CA PRO A 14 0.73 25.63 -3.61
C PRO A 14 1.98 25.42 -2.74
N THR A 15 2.24 26.34 -1.82
CA THR A 15 3.23 26.16 -0.75
C THR A 15 2.72 25.09 0.22
N SER A 16 3.64 24.36 0.87
CA SER A 16 3.33 23.25 1.81
C SER A 16 2.33 23.63 2.90
N SER A 17 2.30 24.91 3.30
CA SER A 17 1.35 25.50 4.26
C SER A 17 -0.12 25.33 3.84
N ASN A 18 -0.43 25.52 2.55
CA ASN A 18 -1.81 25.56 2.05
C ASN A 18 -2.38 24.15 1.84
N VAL A 19 -1.52 23.13 1.77
CA VAL A 19 -1.93 21.71 1.66
C VAL A 19 -2.37 21.17 3.02
N THR A 20 -1.77 21.65 4.12
CA THR A 20 -2.12 21.27 5.50
C THR A 20 -3.52 21.71 5.91
N GLU A 21 -4.05 22.79 5.35
CA GLU A 21 -5.40 23.30 5.66
C GLU A 21 -6.52 22.50 4.97
N ARG A 22 -6.23 21.83 3.85
CA ARG A 22 -7.17 20.92 3.17
C ARG A 22 -6.98 19.48 3.63
N LYS A 23 -6.87 19.24 4.93
CA LYS A 23 -6.80 17.88 5.46
C LYS A 23 -8.22 17.29 5.57
N PRO A 24 -8.60 16.29 4.77
CA PRO A 24 -9.80 15.49 5.03
C PRO A 24 -9.70 14.63 6.31
N GLY A 25 -8.63 14.77 7.10
CA GLY A 25 -8.32 13.92 8.25
C GLY A 25 -9.07 14.25 9.54
N THR A 26 -10.11 15.09 9.50
CA THR A 26 -10.91 15.47 10.68
C THR A 26 -12.39 15.12 10.56
N SER A 27 -12.84 14.55 9.44
CA SER A 27 -14.24 14.12 9.29
C SER A 27 -14.49 12.81 10.02
N GLU A 28 -15.65 12.66 10.63
CA GLU A 28 -16.10 11.41 11.27
C GLU A 28 -16.00 10.21 10.30
N ASP A 29 -16.46 10.38 9.05
CA ASP A 29 -16.31 9.36 7.98
C ASP A 29 -14.86 8.90 7.74
N PHE A 30 -13.88 9.77 7.99
CA PHE A 30 -12.48 9.40 7.85
C PHE A 30 -12.03 8.50 9.00
N PHE A 31 -12.45 8.79 10.23
CA PHE A 31 -12.12 7.98 11.40
C PHE A 31 -12.83 6.64 11.37
N ASP A 32 -14.10 6.58 10.96
CA ASP A 32 -14.83 5.33 10.81
C ASP A 32 -14.16 4.42 9.79
N LYS A 33 -13.83 4.98 8.62
CA LYS A 33 -13.09 4.24 7.58
C LYS A 33 -11.74 3.75 8.10
N LEU A 34 -10.97 4.60 8.77
CA LEU A 34 -9.65 4.25 9.29
C LEU A 34 -9.75 3.13 10.34
N THR A 35 -10.77 3.17 11.19
CA THR A 35 -11.03 2.15 12.21
C THR A 35 -11.28 0.80 11.55
N VAL A 36 -12.16 0.75 10.56
CA VAL A 36 -12.46 -0.49 9.80
C VAL A 36 -11.22 -1.01 9.06
N GLU A 37 -10.43 -0.13 8.43
CA GLU A 37 -9.17 -0.53 7.79
C GLU A 37 -8.20 -1.18 8.80
N GLN A 38 -8.08 -0.62 10.01
CA GLN A 38 -7.22 -1.14 11.08
C GLN A 38 -7.73 -2.45 11.68
N GLU A 39 -9.03 -2.59 11.87
CA GLU A 39 -9.67 -3.82 12.33
C GLU A 39 -9.37 -4.98 11.39
N PHE A 40 -9.56 -4.78 10.08
CA PHE A 40 -9.27 -5.80 9.08
C PHE A 40 -7.78 -6.18 9.06
N MET A 41 -6.88 -5.20 9.09
CA MET A 41 -5.44 -5.46 9.13
C MET A 41 -5.00 -6.18 10.41
N SER A 42 -5.76 -6.02 11.50
CA SER A 42 -5.54 -6.73 12.77
C SER A 42 -6.24 -8.10 12.82
N GLY A 43 -7.03 -8.45 11.80
CA GLY A 43 -7.75 -9.71 11.70
C GLY A 43 -9.07 -9.77 12.48
N ILE A 44 -9.65 -8.63 12.84
CA ILE A 44 -10.92 -8.50 13.59
C ILE A 44 -12.10 -8.48 12.60
N ASP A 45 -13.14 -9.28 12.87
CA ASP A 45 -14.40 -9.37 12.12
C ASP A 45 -14.27 -9.39 10.59
N THR A 46 -13.22 -10.04 10.09
CA THR A 46 -12.91 -10.10 8.66
C THR A 46 -13.80 -11.08 7.87
N ASP A 47 -14.57 -11.95 8.52
CA ASP A 47 -15.35 -13.01 7.87
C ASP A 47 -16.86 -12.73 7.77
N LYS A 48 -17.33 -11.59 8.31
CA LYS A 48 -18.75 -11.18 8.32
C LYS A 48 -18.99 -9.95 7.45
N VAL A 49 -20.26 -9.66 7.15
CA VAL A 49 -20.62 -8.37 6.56
C VAL A 49 -20.30 -7.25 7.56
N ASN A 50 -19.71 -6.16 7.07
CA ASN A 50 -19.34 -5.02 7.89
C ASN A 50 -20.36 -3.88 7.73
N ASN A 51 -20.93 -3.44 8.85
CA ASN A 51 -22.00 -2.43 8.88
C ASN A 51 -21.59 -1.09 8.24
N TYR A 52 -20.35 -0.64 8.46
CA TYR A 52 -19.86 0.62 7.86
C TYR A 52 -19.79 0.54 6.32
N ILE A 53 -19.42 -0.63 5.77
CA ILE A 53 -19.45 -0.85 4.32
C ILE A 53 -20.89 -0.81 3.80
N GLU A 54 -21.84 -1.40 4.52
CA GLU A 54 -23.27 -1.34 4.17
C GLU A 54 -23.80 0.08 4.18
N ASP A 55 -23.49 0.86 5.23
CA ASP A 55 -23.87 2.27 5.33
C ASP A 55 -23.27 3.08 4.18
N CYS A 56 -22.01 2.84 3.82
CA CYS A 56 -21.39 3.47 2.65
C CYS A 56 -22.10 3.11 1.34
N ILE A 57 -22.61 1.88 1.20
CA ILE A 57 -23.38 1.46 0.02
C ILE A 57 -24.74 2.16 0.02
N ALA A 58 -25.48 2.12 1.13
CA ALA A 58 -26.80 2.73 1.27
C ALA A 58 -26.76 4.26 1.02
N GLN A 59 -25.73 4.93 1.52
CA GLN A 59 -25.51 6.38 1.34
C GLN A 59 -24.90 6.75 -0.02
N LYS A 60 -24.69 5.77 -0.94
CA LYS A 60 -24.15 5.99 -2.29
C LYS A 60 -22.76 6.65 -2.32
N HIS A 61 -21.89 6.30 -1.36
CA HIS A 61 -20.49 6.76 -1.35
C HIS A 61 -19.74 6.37 -2.65
N PRO A 62 -18.56 6.95 -2.98
CA PRO A 62 -17.82 6.58 -4.19
C PRO A 62 -17.53 5.08 -4.31
N LEU A 63 -17.73 4.48 -5.48
CA LEU A 63 -17.64 3.02 -5.67
C LEU A 63 -16.26 2.48 -5.31
N ILE A 64 -15.24 3.21 -5.72
CA ILE A 64 -13.85 2.83 -5.49
C ILE A 64 -13.55 2.77 -3.99
N LYS A 65 -14.17 3.62 -3.16
CA LYS A 65 -14.03 3.54 -1.70
C LYS A 65 -14.57 2.22 -1.17
N VAL A 66 -15.79 1.85 -1.56
CA VAL A 66 -16.44 0.58 -1.15
C VAL A 66 -15.64 -0.62 -1.63
N LEU A 67 -15.23 -0.64 -2.91
CA LEU A 67 -14.43 -1.74 -3.47
C LEU A 67 -13.10 -1.90 -2.75
N ARG A 68 -12.43 -0.80 -2.38
CA ARG A 68 -11.19 -0.87 -1.60
C ARG A 68 -11.40 -1.56 -0.25
N LEU A 69 -12.48 -1.24 0.47
CA LEU A 69 -12.79 -1.84 1.78
C LEU A 69 -13.12 -3.33 1.65
N VAL A 70 -13.96 -3.70 0.68
CA VAL A 70 -14.32 -5.12 0.44
C VAL A 70 -13.10 -5.92 -0.01
N CYS A 71 -12.26 -5.36 -0.89
CA CYS A 71 -11.01 -6.00 -1.31
C CYS A 71 -10.03 -6.15 -0.15
N LEU A 72 -9.89 -5.13 0.71
CA LEU A 72 -9.04 -5.21 1.90
C LEU A 72 -9.53 -6.32 2.84
N GLN A 73 -10.84 -6.36 3.12
CA GLN A 73 -11.45 -7.41 3.94
C GLN A 73 -11.18 -8.81 3.37
N SER A 74 -11.39 -8.97 2.05
CA SER A 74 -11.12 -10.22 1.35
C SER A 74 -9.64 -10.63 1.44
N VAL A 75 -8.70 -9.70 1.24
CA VAL A 75 -7.26 -9.99 1.35
C VAL A 75 -6.89 -10.38 2.79
N CYS A 76 -7.41 -9.69 3.81
CA CYS A 76 -7.12 -9.99 5.21
C CYS A 76 -7.71 -11.34 5.69
N ASN A 77 -8.71 -11.87 4.99
CA ASN A 77 -9.38 -13.13 5.33
C ASN A 77 -9.05 -14.30 4.37
N SER A 78 -8.10 -14.12 3.43
CA SER A 78 -7.84 -15.11 2.37
C SER A 78 -9.10 -15.47 1.56
N GLY A 79 -9.88 -14.44 1.21
CA GLY A 79 -11.17 -14.56 0.54
C GLY A 79 -12.36 -14.36 1.47
N LEU A 80 -13.54 -14.15 0.89
CA LEU A 80 -14.81 -14.04 1.61
C LEU A 80 -15.66 -15.28 1.38
N LYS A 81 -16.43 -15.68 2.40
CA LYS A 81 -17.45 -16.73 2.25
C LYS A 81 -18.43 -16.34 1.13
N GLN A 82 -18.87 -17.31 0.33
CA GLN A 82 -19.75 -17.07 -0.82
C GLN A 82 -21.00 -16.26 -0.45
N LYS A 83 -21.61 -16.54 0.71
CA LYS A 83 -22.77 -15.81 1.24
C LYS A 83 -22.49 -14.31 1.45
N VAL A 84 -21.32 -13.97 1.98
CA VAL A 84 -20.90 -12.58 2.23
C VAL A 84 -20.55 -11.89 0.91
N LEU A 85 -19.85 -12.60 0.01
CA LEU A 85 -19.48 -12.06 -1.29
C LEU A 85 -20.73 -11.76 -2.15
N ASP A 86 -21.69 -12.68 -2.20
CA ASP A 86 -22.92 -12.50 -2.97
C ASP A 86 -23.83 -11.45 -2.35
N TYR A 87 -23.76 -11.25 -1.04
CA TYR A 87 -24.40 -10.12 -0.37
C TYR A 87 -23.82 -8.79 -0.87
N TYR A 88 -22.51 -8.57 -0.74
CA TYR A 88 -21.87 -7.33 -1.20
C TYR A 88 -22.09 -7.07 -2.70
N LYS A 89 -22.02 -8.11 -3.54
CA LYS A 89 -22.31 -7.97 -4.98
C LYS A 89 -23.73 -7.48 -5.22
N ARG A 90 -24.71 -8.07 -4.54
CA ARG A 90 -26.12 -7.70 -4.68
C ARG A 90 -26.35 -6.24 -4.28
N GLU A 91 -25.85 -5.84 -3.12
CA GLU A 91 -26.01 -4.47 -2.62
C GLU A 91 -25.32 -3.44 -3.54
N ILE A 92 -24.11 -3.72 -4.00
CA ILE A 92 -23.38 -2.84 -4.92
C ILE A 92 -24.11 -2.70 -6.26
N LEU A 93 -24.61 -3.80 -6.83
CA LEU A 93 -25.35 -3.79 -8.10
C LEU A 93 -26.70 -3.10 -7.97
N GLN A 94 -27.42 -3.32 -6.87
CA GLN A 94 -28.74 -2.73 -6.63
C GLN A 94 -28.67 -1.20 -6.51
N VAL A 95 -27.63 -0.68 -5.87
CA VAL A 95 -27.47 0.78 -5.69
C VAL A 95 -26.93 1.48 -6.93
N ARG A 96 -26.16 0.78 -7.78
CA ARG A 96 -25.34 1.43 -8.83
C ARG A 96 -25.60 0.96 -10.26
N GLY A 97 -26.44 -0.04 -10.47
CA GLY A 97 -26.76 -0.59 -11.78
C GLY A 97 -25.73 -1.60 -12.32
N SER A 98 -26.18 -2.37 -13.31
CA SER A 98 -25.56 -3.61 -13.81
C SER A 98 -24.33 -3.39 -14.70
N VAL A 99 -23.19 -2.93 -14.16
CA VAL A 99 -21.93 -2.89 -14.95
C VAL A 99 -20.70 -3.17 -14.08
N PHE A 100 -20.64 -4.28 -13.32
CA PHE A 100 -19.38 -4.66 -12.66
C PHE A 100 -19.15 -6.16 -12.64
N ALA A 101 -18.20 -6.62 -13.46
CA ALA A 101 -17.59 -7.94 -13.36
C ALA A 101 -16.16 -7.76 -12.82
N LEU A 102 -15.99 -7.71 -11.49
CA LEU A 102 -14.66 -7.91 -10.92
C LEU A 102 -14.25 -9.36 -11.19
N LYS A 103 -13.25 -9.56 -12.05
CA LYS A 103 -12.58 -10.85 -12.21
C LYS A 103 -11.87 -11.17 -10.89
N SER A 104 -12.54 -11.94 -10.05
CA SER A 104 -11.94 -12.51 -8.84
C SER A 104 -10.88 -13.52 -9.26
N LYS A 105 -9.61 -13.12 -9.19
CA LYS A 105 -8.54 -14.07 -8.94
C LYS A 105 -8.31 -14.06 -7.43
N SER A 106 -8.94 -15.00 -6.73
CA SER A 106 -8.54 -15.35 -5.36
C SER A 106 -7.09 -15.81 -5.42
N ASN A 107 -6.18 -14.95 -4.99
CA ASN A 107 -4.92 -15.43 -4.47
C ASN A 107 -5.08 -15.41 -2.94
N ASP A 108 -4.87 -16.56 -2.32
CA ASP A 108 -4.74 -16.66 -0.87
C ASP A 108 -3.61 -15.72 -0.44
N PHE A 109 -3.96 -14.63 0.24
CA PHE A 109 -2.99 -13.72 0.83
C PHE A 109 -3.09 -13.86 2.35
N GLY A 110 -2.48 -14.93 2.88
CA GLY A 110 -2.31 -15.08 4.31
C GLY A 110 -1.35 -14.03 4.84
N LEU A 111 -1.84 -12.81 5.13
CA LEU A 111 -1.05 -11.80 5.82
C LEU A 111 -0.82 -12.25 7.27
N PRO A 112 0.43 -12.25 7.77
CA PRO A 112 0.71 -12.63 9.15
C PRO A 112 0.04 -11.65 10.12
N LYS A 113 -0.86 -12.18 10.96
CA LYS A 113 -1.55 -11.45 12.02
C LYS A 113 -0.53 -11.05 13.10
N ARG A 114 -0.41 -9.76 13.42
CA ARG A 114 0.40 -9.30 14.56
C ARG A 114 -0.48 -9.16 15.80
N PRO A 115 -0.01 -9.55 17.01
CA PRO A 115 -0.73 -9.28 18.25
C PRO A 115 -0.80 -7.77 18.53
N GLN A 116 -1.91 -7.35 19.12
CA GLN A 116 -2.24 -5.96 19.45
C GLN A 116 -1.12 -5.24 20.23
N SER A 117 -0.80 -4.02 19.83
CA SER A 117 -0.32 -2.99 20.75
C SER A 117 -1.42 -1.95 20.85
N GLY A 118 -2.31 -2.14 21.82
CA GLY A 118 -3.33 -1.17 22.20
C GLY A 118 -2.68 0.15 22.61
N GLY A 119 -3.28 1.23 22.14
CA GLY A 119 -2.93 2.59 22.50
C GLY A 119 -3.27 3.53 21.37
N SER A 120 -4.15 4.49 21.66
CA SER A 120 -4.39 5.67 20.83
C SER A 120 -3.08 6.43 20.65
N LYS A 121 -2.30 6.05 19.65
CA LYS A 121 -1.04 6.70 19.29
C LYS A 121 -1.37 7.78 18.26
N SER A 122 -0.80 8.96 18.45
CA SER A 122 -0.78 10.03 17.43
C SER A 122 -0.60 9.41 16.04
N LEU A 123 -1.48 9.76 15.09
CA LEU A 123 -1.49 9.22 13.72
C LEU A 123 -0.10 9.27 13.07
N TYR A 124 0.75 10.20 13.50
CA TYR A 124 2.15 10.30 13.13
C TYR A 124 3.02 10.34 14.40
N PRO A 125 3.81 9.29 14.69
CA PRO A 125 4.79 9.34 15.76
C PRO A 125 5.90 10.33 15.37
N GLN A 126 6.30 11.21 16.29
CA GLN A 126 7.33 12.23 16.05
C GLN A 126 8.71 11.58 15.76
N ASN A 127 9.01 10.47 16.45
CA ASN A 127 10.22 9.67 16.25
C ASN A 127 9.84 8.22 15.92
N PRO A 128 9.66 7.85 14.64
CA PRO A 128 9.33 6.50 14.25
C PRO A 128 10.51 5.55 14.47
N THR A 129 10.26 4.38 15.04
CA THR A 129 11.26 3.32 15.26
C THR A 129 11.11 2.14 14.31
N ASP A 130 10.01 2.08 13.56
CA ASP A 130 9.69 1.00 12.64
C ASP A 130 8.93 1.53 11.41
N ILE A 131 9.06 0.85 10.27
CA ILE A 131 8.39 1.19 9.01
C ILE A 131 6.85 1.22 9.11
N SER A 132 6.25 0.64 10.15
CA SER A 132 4.80 0.71 10.40
C SER A 132 4.25 2.12 10.60
N TYR A 133 5.11 3.12 10.82
CA TYR A 133 4.68 4.52 10.96
C TYR A 133 3.94 5.06 9.73
N VAL A 134 4.22 4.54 8.52
CA VAL A 134 3.61 5.06 7.28
C VAL A 134 2.12 4.77 7.16
N TYR A 135 1.62 3.77 7.89
CA TYR A 135 0.19 3.44 8.01
C TYR A 135 -0.23 3.34 9.49
N SER A 136 0.43 4.10 10.37
CA SER A 136 0.06 4.22 11.80
C SER A 136 -0.13 2.89 12.54
N GLY A 137 0.64 1.86 12.17
CA GLY A 137 0.56 0.53 12.79
C GLY A 137 0.77 -0.63 11.81
N TYR A 138 0.38 -0.47 10.55
CA TYR A 138 0.65 -1.46 9.51
C TYR A 138 1.99 -1.21 8.82
N ALA A 139 2.82 -2.25 8.75
CA ALA A 139 4.07 -2.23 7.99
C ALA A 139 3.83 -2.82 6.60
N PRO A 140 4.13 -2.09 5.50
CA PRO A 140 3.97 -2.63 4.15
C PRO A 140 4.76 -3.93 3.98
N LEU A 141 4.09 -5.02 3.60
CA LEU A 141 4.72 -6.33 3.45
C LEU A 141 5.90 -6.29 2.46
N SER A 142 5.73 -5.57 1.34
CA SER A 142 6.77 -5.34 0.32
C SER A 142 8.06 -4.77 0.93
N VAL A 143 7.93 -3.76 1.78
CA VAL A 143 9.08 -3.10 2.43
C VAL A 143 9.65 -3.98 3.55
N ARG A 144 8.80 -4.74 4.26
CA ARG A 144 9.26 -5.70 5.27
C ARG A 144 10.10 -6.81 4.64
N LEU A 145 9.71 -7.33 3.47
CA LEU A 145 10.50 -8.31 2.72
C LEU A 145 11.86 -7.76 2.29
N ALA A 146 11.91 -6.50 1.84
CA ALA A 146 13.17 -5.83 1.51
C ALA A 146 14.08 -5.64 2.74
N GLN A 147 13.50 -5.25 3.89
CA GLN A 147 14.23 -5.16 5.16
C GLN A 147 14.84 -6.51 5.56
N LEU A 148 14.02 -7.57 5.52
CA LEU A 148 14.43 -8.93 5.88
C LEU A 148 15.44 -9.52 4.89
N LEU A 149 15.39 -9.13 3.62
CA LEU A 149 16.41 -9.51 2.63
C LEU A 149 17.77 -8.91 3.00
N SER A 150 17.79 -7.63 3.39
CA SER A 150 19.02 -6.95 3.81
C SER A 150 19.61 -7.62 5.05
N ARG A 151 18.80 -7.83 6.10
CA ARG A 151 19.19 -8.48 7.36
C ARG A 151 17.96 -9.15 8.00
N PRO A 152 18.02 -10.43 8.41
CA PRO A 152 19.17 -11.36 8.38
C PRO A 152 19.33 -12.11 7.04
N GLY A 153 18.46 -11.87 6.06
CA GLY A 153 18.36 -12.60 4.79
C GLY A 153 17.13 -13.50 4.74
N TRP A 154 16.63 -13.77 3.53
CA TRP A 154 15.38 -14.52 3.32
C TRP A 154 15.37 -15.97 3.81
N ARG A 155 16.55 -16.57 4.04
CA ARG A 155 16.65 -17.91 4.64
C ARG A 155 15.96 -17.99 6.00
N SER A 156 15.84 -16.90 6.75
CA SER A 156 15.17 -16.87 8.04
C SER A 156 13.64 -16.89 7.95
N ILE A 157 13.06 -16.69 6.76
CA ILE A 157 11.60 -16.57 6.54
C ILE A 157 11.10 -17.48 5.41
N GLU A 158 11.85 -18.54 5.10
CA GLU A 158 11.57 -19.46 3.98
C GLU A 158 10.13 -20.03 4.03
N GLU A 159 9.63 -20.39 5.21
CA GLU A 159 8.26 -20.90 5.40
C GLU A 159 7.19 -19.87 5.00
N VAL A 160 7.45 -18.58 5.29
CA VAL A 160 6.56 -17.48 4.92
C VAL A 160 6.64 -17.21 3.42
N LEU A 161 7.82 -17.32 2.81
CA LEU A 161 7.97 -17.11 1.36
C LEU A 161 7.22 -18.18 0.55
N ARG A 162 7.17 -19.43 1.03
CA ARG A 162 6.47 -20.54 0.36
C ARG A 162 4.97 -20.36 0.25
N ILE A 163 4.35 -19.59 1.15
CA ILE A 163 2.91 -19.29 1.10
C ILE A 163 2.60 -18.05 0.25
N LEU A 164 3.62 -17.27 -0.14
CA LEU A 164 3.43 -16.11 -0.99
C LEU A 164 3.42 -16.52 -2.47
N PRO A 165 2.68 -15.80 -3.33
CA PRO A 165 2.63 -16.13 -4.76
C PRO A 165 3.97 -15.96 -5.46
N GLY A 166 4.32 -16.97 -6.25
CA GLY A 166 5.49 -16.95 -7.14
C GLY A 166 6.78 -17.48 -6.50
N PRO A 167 7.80 -17.77 -7.32
CA PRO A 167 9.08 -18.27 -6.82
C PRO A 167 9.93 -17.14 -6.23
N HIS A 168 10.75 -17.46 -5.23
CA HIS A 168 11.86 -16.65 -4.75
C HIS A 168 13.20 -17.26 -5.17
N PHE A 169 14.10 -16.46 -5.73
CA PHE A 169 15.40 -16.91 -6.23
C PHE A 169 16.48 -15.84 -6.05
N GLU A 170 17.74 -16.26 -6.00
CA GLU A 170 18.93 -15.40 -5.96
C GLU A 170 19.85 -15.80 -7.12
N GLU A 171 20.06 -14.88 -8.06
CA GLU A 171 20.96 -15.07 -9.19
C GLU A 171 22.20 -14.19 -9.05
N ARG A 172 23.38 -14.73 -9.34
CA ARG A 172 24.65 -14.02 -9.25
C ARG A 172 25.24 -13.78 -10.62
N GLN A 173 25.34 -12.51 -10.99
CA GLN A 173 26.01 -12.11 -12.22
C GLN A 173 27.51 -11.91 -11.96
N PRO A 174 28.40 -12.64 -12.65
CA PRO A 174 29.83 -12.48 -12.47
C PRO A 174 30.29 -11.12 -13.02
N LEU A 175 31.10 -10.40 -12.26
CA LEU A 175 31.77 -9.20 -12.74
C LEU A 175 33.00 -9.59 -13.58
N PRO A 176 33.29 -8.88 -14.69
CA PRO A 176 34.54 -9.05 -15.43
C PRO A 176 35.74 -8.95 -14.49
N THR A 177 36.76 -9.78 -14.71
CA THR A 177 37.89 -9.97 -13.78
C THR A 177 38.58 -8.66 -13.37
N GLY A 178 38.64 -7.66 -14.27
CA GLY A 178 39.22 -6.34 -13.99
C GLY A 178 38.35 -5.38 -13.16
N LEU A 179 37.09 -5.73 -12.87
CA LEU A 179 36.13 -4.90 -12.13
C LEU A 179 35.77 -5.49 -10.75
N GLN A 180 36.37 -6.62 -10.37
CA GLN A 180 36.14 -7.26 -9.08
C GLN A 180 36.81 -6.45 -7.96
N LYS A 181 36.09 -5.48 -7.40
CA LYS A 181 36.53 -4.75 -6.21
C LYS A 181 36.22 -5.55 -4.95
N LYS A 182 37.21 -5.72 -4.09
CA LYS A 182 37.03 -6.25 -2.74
C LYS A 182 36.34 -5.17 -1.90
N ARG A 183 35.16 -5.49 -1.34
CA ARG A 183 34.35 -4.55 -0.58
C ARG A 183 35.09 -4.04 0.65
N GLN A 184 35.03 -2.73 0.90
CA GLN A 184 35.61 -2.14 2.10
C GLN A 184 34.66 -2.35 3.30
N PRO A 185 35.19 -2.67 4.50
CA PRO A 185 34.37 -2.72 5.71
C PRO A 185 33.82 -1.32 6.03
N GLY A 186 32.50 -1.20 6.19
CA GLY A 186 31.80 0.06 6.45
C GLY A 186 31.11 0.69 5.23
N GLU A 187 31.27 0.14 4.03
CA GLU A 187 30.60 0.65 2.83
C GLU A 187 29.14 0.17 2.78
N ASN A 188 28.18 1.10 2.74
CA ASN A 188 26.76 0.79 2.59
C ASN A 188 26.50 0.04 1.27
N ARG A 189 25.65 -0.99 1.29
CA ARG A 189 25.19 -1.60 0.04
C ARG A 189 24.18 -0.68 -0.61
N VAL A 190 24.26 -0.52 -1.92
CA VAL A 190 23.15 0.09 -2.68
C VAL A 190 22.32 -1.05 -3.27
N THR A 191 21.03 -1.08 -2.93
CA THR A 191 20.08 -2.07 -3.44
C THR A 191 19.06 -1.38 -4.33
N LEU A 192 19.00 -1.78 -5.60
CA LEU A 192 17.91 -1.40 -6.50
C LEU A 192 16.70 -2.30 -6.22
N ILE A 193 15.60 -1.72 -5.74
CA ILE A 193 14.32 -2.41 -5.62
C ILE A 193 13.44 -2.00 -6.79
N PHE A 194 13.03 -2.99 -7.60
CA PHE A 194 12.11 -2.77 -8.71
C PHE A 194 10.72 -3.30 -8.37
N PHE A 195 9.74 -2.40 -8.22
CA PHE A 195 8.33 -2.76 -8.05
C PHE A 195 7.66 -3.01 -9.40
N LEU A 196 7.39 -4.28 -9.72
CA LEU A 196 6.64 -4.69 -10.90
C LEU A 196 5.13 -4.68 -10.59
N GLY A 197 4.39 -3.80 -11.25
CA GLY A 197 2.95 -3.60 -11.01
C GLY A 197 2.61 -2.30 -10.29
N GLY A 198 3.63 -1.60 -9.78
CA GLY A 198 3.56 -0.25 -9.24
C GLY A 198 3.89 -0.14 -7.75
N VAL A 199 4.07 1.09 -7.27
CA VAL A 199 4.47 1.39 -5.88
C VAL A 199 3.72 2.61 -5.35
N THR A 200 3.46 2.62 -4.05
CA THR A 200 2.82 3.71 -3.34
C THR A 200 3.84 4.68 -2.71
N PHE A 201 3.42 5.91 -2.45
CA PHE A 201 4.26 6.88 -1.74
C PHE A 201 4.59 6.45 -0.30
N ALA A 202 3.70 5.70 0.36
CA ALA A 202 3.96 5.17 1.70
C ALA A 202 5.09 4.13 1.69
N GLU A 203 5.13 3.24 0.69
CA GLU A 203 6.24 2.29 0.52
C GLU A 203 7.56 3.01 0.22
N ILE A 204 7.51 4.04 -0.64
CA ILE A 204 8.69 4.89 -0.91
C ILE A 204 9.19 5.56 0.37
N ALA A 205 8.30 6.11 1.18
CA ALA A 205 8.66 6.74 2.45
C ALA A 205 9.27 5.72 3.43
N ALA A 206 8.71 4.52 3.53
CA ALA A 206 9.23 3.47 4.39
C ALA A 206 10.63 2.98 3.94
N LEU A 207 10.90 2.86 2.63
CA LEU A 207 12.24 2.52 2.13
C LEU A 207 13.27 3.63 2.37
N ARG A 208 12.86 4.89 2.25
CA ARG A 208 13.71 6.03 2.62
C ARG A 208 14.03 6.03 4.10
N PHE A 209 13.04 5.75 4.95
CA PHE A 209 13.23 5.60 6.39
C PHE A 209 14.24 4.48 6.70
N LEU A 210 14.13 3.30 6.06
CA LEU A 210 15.10 2.23 6.24
C LEU A 210 16.52 2.60 5.79
N SER A 211 16.66 3.40 4.74
CA SER A 211 17.97 3.87 4.24
C SER A 211 18.67 4.82 5.21
N GLN A 212 17.90 5.48 6.09
CA GLN A 212 18.40 6.44 7.07
C GLN A 212 18.77 5.78 8.42
N LEU A 213 18.38 4.52 8.64
CA LEU A 213 18.73 3.81 9.87
C LEU A 213 20.23 3.51 9.85
N GLU A 214 20.95 3.95 10.89
CA GLU A 214 22.40 3.73 11.05
C GLU A 214 22.75 2.23 11.04
N ASP A 215 21.85 1.38 11.54
CA ASP A 215 21.99 -0.09 11.54
C ASP A 215 21.56 -0.76 10.21
N GLY A 216 21.00 -0.01 9.27
CA GLY A 216 20.38 -0.53 8.06
C GLY A 216 21.38 -1.10 7.05
N GLY A 217 22.59 -0.52 7.00
CA GLY A 217 23.72 -0.97 6.16
C GLY A 217 23.45 -1.02 4.65
N THR A 218 22.27 -0.55 4.22
CA THR A 218 21.76 -0.65 2.85
C THR A 218 20.96 0.60 2.50
N GLU A 219 21.31 1.24 1.39
CA GLU A 219 20.58 2.32 0.76
C GLU A 219 19.71 1.77 -0.38
N TYR A 220 18.50 2.30 -0.53
CA TYR A 220 17.56 1.82 -1.55
C TYR A 220 17.39 2.81 -2.70
N VAL A 221 17.64 2.33 -3.91
CA VAL A 221 17.20 2.99 -5.15
C VAL A 221 15.89 2.33 -5.58
N ILE A 222 14.86 3.13 -5.85
CA ILE A 222 13.51 2.63 -6.11
C ILE A 222 13.20 2.80 -7.59
N ALA A 223 12.92 1.68 -8.26
CA ALA A 223 12.36 1.64 -9.61
C ALA A 223 10.95 1.07 -9.56
N THR A 224 10.08 1.50 -10.46
CA THR A 224 8.70 1.03 -10.52
C THR A 224 8.14 1.14 -11.92
N THR A 225 7.18 0.28 -12.26
CA THR A 225 6.39 0.41 -13.49
C THR A 225 5.42 1.59 -13.45
N LYS A 226 4.91 1.96 -12.26
CA LYS A 226 3.93 3.04 -12.09
C LYS A 226 3.84 3.53 -10.64
N LEU A 227 3.81 4.85 -10.46
CA LEU A 227 3.40 5.44 -9.18
C LEU A 227 1.87 5.41 -9.07
N MET A 228 1.35 4.80 -8.01
CA MET A 228 -0.09 4.55 -7.87
C MET A 228 -0.56 4.60 -6.42
N ASN A 229 -1.87 4.69 -6.27
CA ASN A 229 -2.59 4.50 -5.01
C ASN A 229 -3.79 3.56 -5.23
N GLY A 230 -4.42 3.13 -4.14
CA GLY A 230 -5.54 2.18 -4.21
C GLY A 230 -6.71 2.64 -5.08
N THR A 231 -6.94 3.95 -5.21
CA THR A 231 -7.99 4.49 -6.08
C THR A 231 -7.62 4.31 -7.56
N SER A 232 -6.46 4.84 -7.96
CA SER A 232 -5.96 4.73 -9.34
C SER A 232 -5.73 3.29 -9.80
N TRP A 233 -5.47 2.38 -8.85
CA TRP A 233 -5.30 0.96 -9.12
C TRP A 233 -6.62 0.31 -9.52
N ILE A 234 -7.67 0.50 -8.71
CA ILE A 234 -8.99 -0.05 -8.98
C ILE A 234 -9.56 0.57 -10.26
N GLU A 235 -9.40 1.88 -10.47
CA GLU A 235 -9.82 2.54 -11.71
C GLU A 235 -9.17 1.90 -12.95
N ALA A 236 -7.90 1.51 -12.88
CA ALA A 236 -7.23 0.85 -13.99
C ALA A 236 -7.75 -0.58 -14.26
N LEU A 237 -8.41 -1.20 -13.28
CA LEU A 237 -9.07 -2.52 -13.41
C LEU A 237 -10.54 -2.40 -13.85
N MET A 238 -11.13 -1.21 -13.78
CA MET A 238 -12.50 -0.97 -14.21
C MET A 238 -12.56 -0.86 -15.74
N GLU A 239 -13.57 -1.48 -16.34
CA GLU A 239 -13.86 -1.28 -17.76
C GLU A 239 -14.28 0.17 -17.97
N LYS A 240 -13.76 0.79 -19.03
CA LYS A 240 -14.19 2.14 -19.41
C LYS A 240 -15.62 2.04 -19.94
N PRO A 241 -16.58 2.82 -19.43
CA PRO A 241 -17.88 2.91 -20.05
C PRO A 241 -17.68 3.41 -21.49
N PHE A 242 -18.32 2.73 -22.45
CA PHE A 242 -18.33 3.09 -23.87
C PHE A 242 -18.89 4.49 -24.09
#